data_AF-A0A832APM7-F1
#
_entry.id   AF-A0A832APM7-F1
#
_cell.length_a   1.000
_cell.length_b   1.000
_cell.length_c   1.000
_cell.angle_alpha   90.00
_cell.angle_beta   90.00
_cell.angle_gamma   90.00
#
_symmetry.space_group_name_H-M   'P 1'
#
loop_
_entity.id
_entity.type
_entity.pdbx_description
1 polymer ?
#
loop_
_entity_poly.entity_id
_entity_poly.type
_entity_poly.pdbx_seq_one_letter_code
_entity_poly.pdbx_strand_id
1 'polypeptide(L)'
;MFALLIPTGSDHDRTRAPLATLSLIALNIIAYFLANLLDYEAIVRRLGFVAADPQAHQFLTHMFLHAGWPTRPEAEWTAYVNSVLHIGGNMAYLWFAGSDLEDALGSLTFLLVYFLGGIASALLFWATAVAGNFPNLDEPAVGASGAVSALLGLYLVRFPRFKIRLWFGAFIPFPLIMRQGIARLSSWFFIGFWIGLQLFFGVHALRAGGAEVAYWGHIGGFLLGLAYGLSTRQWRAGQQEYLFKEAEHLFYKQKWYPAMEAYQLLARRYPRCMEAYLRWALCWECAGFPKRAEKVLFDARQACRAQGWETEADRLDAELQQLGAVAAKAEATATPPPAAAPNLMFRREFKWKEKPR
;
A
#
# COMPACT_ATOMS: atom_id res chain seq x y z
N MET A 1 11.55 -15.97 8.89
CA MET A 1 11.66 -15.24 7.60
C MET A 1 11.41 -13.72 7.73
N PHE A 2 10.52 -13.26 8.61
CA PHE A 2 10.29 -11.82 8.86
C PHE A 2 11.48 -11.05 9.47
N ALA A 3 12.50 -11.75 10.00
CA ALA A 3 13.59 -11.15 10.75
C ALA A 3 14.66 -10.40 9.91
N LEU A 4 14.66 -10.53 8.59
CA LEU A 4 15.77 -10.02 7.75
C LEU A 4 15.43 -8.77 6.94
N LEU A 5 14.14 -8.51 6.69
CA LEU A 5 13.65 -7.40 5.86
C LEU A 5 12.46 -6.76 6.57
N ILE A 6 12.72 -5.63 7.23
CA ILE A 6 11.70 -4.93 8.01
C ILE A 6 11.15 -3.79 7.16
N PRO A 7 9.86 -3.81 6.78
CA PRO A 7 9.27 -2.69 6.08
C PRO A 7 9.13 -1.52 7.05
N THR A 8 9.69 -0.37 6.65
CA THR A 8 9.64 0.89 7.41
C THR A 8 8.60 1.85 6.84
N GLY A 9 7.94 1.47 5.74
CA GLY A 9 6.91 2.23 5.05
C GLY A 9 7.04 2.08 3.54
N SER A 10 6.34 2.94 2.81
CA SER A 10 6.35 2.95 1.35
C SER A 10 6.54 4.36 0.81
N ASP A 11 6.64 4.45 -0.51
CA ASP A 11 6.53 5.71 -1.24
C ASP A 11 5.05 6.07 -1.53
N HIS A 12 4.08 5.58 -0.74
CA HIS A 12 2.69 6.06 -0.73
C HIS A 12 2.56 7.28 0.20
N ASP A 13 1.87 8.33 -0.26
CA ASP A 13 1.71 9.57 0.50
C ASP A 13 0.38 9.53 1.25
N ARG A 14 0.42 9.17 2.53
CA ARG A 14 -0.78 9.06 3.37
C ARG A 14 -1.36 10.44 3.68
N THR A 15 -2.67 10.58 3.58
CA THR A 15 -3.39 11.85 3.88
C THR A 15 -4.14 11.84 5.20
N ARG A 16 -4.42 10.65 5.77
CA ARG A 16 -5.19 10.44 7.00
C ARG A 16 -4.35 9.72 8.05
N ALA A 17 -4.70 9.95 9.32
CA ALA A 17 -4.13 9.20 10.42
C ALA A 17 -4.69 7.76 10.43
N PRO A 18 -3.83 6.72 10.46
CA PRO A 18 -4.26 5.32 10.39
C PRO A 18 -4.68 4.78 11.77
N LEU A 19 -5.81 5.30 12.29
CA LEU A 19 -6.25 5.03 13.66
C LEU A 19 -6.63 3.56 13.89
N ALA A 20 -7.24 2.89 12.92
CA ALA A 20 -7.59 1.48 13.04
C ALA A 20 -6.33 0.59 13.05
N THR A 21 -5.35 0.91 12.20
CA THR A 21 -4.04 0.24 12.18
C THR A 21 -3.33 0.40 13.53
N LEU A 22 -3.27 1.63 14.06
CA LEU A 22 -2.68 1.90 15.37
C LEU A 22 -3.43 1.18 16.50
N SER A 23 -4.76 1.12 16.43
CA SER A 23 -5.58 0.41 17.42
C SER A 23 -5.30 -1.09 17.40
N LEU A 24 -5.23 -1.71 16.22
CA LEU A 24 -4.87 -3.13 16.10
C LEU A 24 -3.46 -3.38 16.65
N ILE A 25 -2.48 -2.52 16.32
CA ILE A 25 -1.11 -2.64 16.86
C ILE A 25 -1.12 -2.58 18.39
N ALA A 26 -1.80 -1.58 18.97
CA ALA A 26 -1.90 -1.43 20.41
C ALA A 26 -2.57 -2.64 21.08
N LEU A 27 -3.68 -3.14 20.53
CA LEU A 27 -4.39 -4.31 21.04
C LEU A 27 -3.51 -5.56 21.03
N ASN A 28 -2.75 -5.79 19.95
CA ASN A 28 -1.83 -6.93 19.85
C ASN A 28 -0.68 -6.84 20.86
N ILE A 29 -0.09 -5.65 21.03
CA ILE A 29 0.97 -5.41 22.02
C ILE A 29 0.44 -5.64 23.44
N ILE A 30 -0.73 -5.08 23.77
CA ILE A 30 -1.37 -5.26 25.08
C ILE A 30 -1.66 -6.74 25.32
N ALA A 31 -2.29 -7.44 24.36
CA ALA A 31 -2.61 -8.86 24.48
C ALA A 31 -1.35 -9.72 24.68
N TYR A 32 -0.26 -9.39 23.98
CA TYR A 32 1.02 -10.08 24.14
C TYR A 32 1.60 -9.93 25.54
N PHE A 33 1.66 -8.70 26.08
CA PHE A 33 2.18 -8.51 27.44
C PHE A 33 1.25 -9.11 28.49
N LEU A 34 -0.07 -8.94 28.35
CA LEU A 34 -1.04 -9.54 29.28
C LEU A 34 -0.95 -11.07 29.28
N ALA A 35 -0.86 -11.71 28.12
CA ALA A 35 -0.73 -13.17 28.04
C ALA A 35 0.54 -13.65 28.75
N ASN A 36 1.68 -12.99 28.53
CA ASN A 36 2.96 -13.38 29.11
C ASN A 36 3.11 -13.07 30.61
N LEU A 37 2.47 -12.01 31.11
CA LEU A 37 2.52 -11.63 32.54
C LEU A 37 1.52 -12.42 33.41
N LEU A 38 0.52 -13.03 32.78
CA LEU A 38 -0.48 -13.86 33.44
C LEU A 38 -0.08 -15.35 33.29
N ASP A 39 -0.87 -16.11 32.53
CA ASP A 39 -0.61 -17.52 32.23
C ASP A 39 -0.68 -17.73 30.72
N TYR A 40 0.47 -17.56 30.06
CA TYR A 40 0.58 -17.62 28.60
C TYR A 40 0.08 -18.95 28.04
N GLU A 41 0.48 -20.06 28.65
CA GLU A 41 0.14 -21.41 28.20
C GLU A 41 -1.37 -21.65 28.29
N ALA A 42 -2.00 -21.30 29.42
CA ALA A 42 -3.45 -21.45 29.56
C ALA A 42 -4.23 -20.54 28.60
N ILE A 43 -3.78 -19.30 28.41
CA ILE A 43 -4.41 -18.33 27.52
C ILE A 43 -4.32 -18.79 26.07
N VAL A 44 -3.13 -19.21 25.61
CA VAL A 44 -2.92 -19.64 24.22
C VAL A 44 -3.64 -20.96 23.93
N ARG A 45 -3.67 -21.91 24.86
CA ARG A 45 -4.49 -23.13 24.69
C ARG A 45 -5.98 -22.84 24.53
N ARG A 46 -6.49 -21.80 25.20
CA ARG A 46 -7.91 -21.43 25.15
C ARG A 46 -8.27 -20.58 23.94
N LEU A 47 -7.43 -19.60 23.61
CA LEU A 47 -7.72 -18.53 22.65
C LEU A 47 -6.96 -18.66 21.32
N GLY A 48 -5.89 -19.46 21.26
CA GLY A 48 -5.18 -19.80 20.03
C GLY A 48 -6.00 -20.74 19.16
N PHE A 49 -5.68 -20.81 17.87
CA PHE A 49 -6.43 -21.65 16.93
C PHE A 49 -5.94 -23.09 16.97
N VAL A 50 -6.76 -24.00 17.51
CA VAL A 50 -6.44 -25.43 17.59
C VAL A 50 -7.11 -26.17 16.44
N ALA A 51 -6.33 -26.81 15.58
CA ALA A 51 -6.85 -27.42 14.36
C ALA A 51 -7.57 -28.75 14.60
N ALA A 52 -7.23 -29.47 15.68
CA ALA A 52 -7.87 -30.73 16.05
C ALA A 52 -9.34 -30.56 16.46
N ASP A 53 -9.66 -29.51 17.22
CA ASP A 53 -11.01 -29.19 17.69
C ASP A 53 -11.24 -27.67 17.69
N PRO A 54 -11.47 -27.06 16.52
CA PRO A 54 -11.54 -25.62 16.38
C PRO A 54 -12.81 -25.06 17.02
N GLN A 55 -12.62 -24.09 17.93
CA GLN A 55 -13.72 -23.39 18.58
C GLN A 55 -14.06 -22.07 17.85
N ALA A 56 -15.33 -21.69 17.82
CA ALA A 56 -15.79 -20.54 17.02
C ALA A 56 -15.05 -19.21 17.35
N HIS A 57 -14.76 -18.95 18.62
CA HIS A 57 -14.03 -17.73 19.02
C HIS A 57 -12.57 -17.74 18.55
N GLN A 58 -11.97 -18.91 18.37
CA GLN A 58 -10.56 -19.06 17.98
C GLN A 58 -10.30 -18.58 16.56
N PHE A 59 -11.31 -18.51 15.68
CA PHE A 59 -11.21 -17.88 14.36
C PHE A 59 -10.97 -16.36 14.41
N LEU A 60 -11.18 -15.74 15.58
CA LEU A 60 -10.91 -14.33 15.82
C LEU A 60 -9.76 -14.12 16.82
N THR A 61 -9.78 -14.82 17.95
CA THR A 61 -8.87 -14.53 19.07
C THR A 61 -7.41 -14.88 18.76
N HIS A 62 -7.16 -15.85 17.88
CA HIS A 62 -5.81 -16.24 17.49
C HIS A 62 -4.99 -15.09 16.86
N MET A 63 -5.66 -14.14 16.21
CA MET A 63 -5.03 -12.98 15.57
C MET A 63 -4.33 -12.05 16.56
N PHE A 64 -4.72 -12.10 17.84
CA PHE A 64 -4.20 -11.21 18.90
C PHE A 64 -3.11 -11.84 19.75
N LEU A 65 -2.93 -13.16 19.63
CA LEU A 65 -1.90 -13.91 20.34
C LEU A 65 -0.62 -13.99 19.51
N HIS A 66 0.51 -14.05 20.18
CA HIS A 66 1.84 -14.15 19.56
C HIS A 66 2.69 -15.13 20.34
N ALA A 67 3.84 -15.53 19.79
CA ALA A 67 4.74 -16.48 20.44
C ALA A 67 5.23 -15.90 21.78
N GLY A 68 4.99 -16.60 22.88
CA GLY A 68 5.27 -16.15 24.23
C GLY A 68 6.74 -16.27 24.63
N TRP A 69 7.05 -15.74 25.80
CA TRP A 69 8.35 -15.85 26.42
C TRP A 69 8.61 -17.31 26.79
N PRO A 70 9.87 -17.77 26.66
CA PRO A 70 10.21 -19.08 27.16
C PRO A 70 9.96 -19.15 28.68
N THR A 71 9.24 -20.18 29.10
CA THR A 71 8.91 -20.43 30.52
C THR A 71 9.92 -21.32 31.22
N ARG A 72 10.81 -21.97 30.46
CA ARG A 72 11.81 -22.92 30.97
C ARG A 72 13.12 -22.22 31.34
N PRO A 73 13.73 -22.51 32.50
CA PRO A 73 15.00 -21.90 32.94
C PRO A 73 16.17 -22.11 31.97
N GLU A 74 16.18 -23.24 31.25
CA GLU A 74 17.20 -23.62 30.27
C GLU A 74 17.00 -23.00 28.87
N ALA A 75 15.95 -22.20 28.69
CA ALA A 75 15.67 -21.62 27.39
C ALA A 75 16.77 -20.68 26.94
N GLU A 76 17.27 -20.95 25.74
CA GLU A 76 18.26 -20.11 25.11
C GLU A 76 17.70 -18.70 24.84
N TRP A 77 18.59 -17.70 24.90
CA TRP A 77 18.29 -16.32 24.53
C TRP A 77 17.61 -16.20 23.15
N THR A 78 17.90 -17.13 22.24
CA THR A 78 17.29 -17.25 20.90
C THR A 78 15.77 -17.41 20.95
N ALA A 79 15.21 -18.10 21.95
CA ALA A 79 13.76 -18.26 22.11
C ALA A 79 13.06 -16.93 22.44
N TYR A 80 13.66 -16.12 23.32
CA TYR A 80 13.15 -14.78 23.64
C TYR A 80 13.22 -13.87 22.42
N VAL A 81 14.33 -13.92 21.67
CA VAL A 81 14.49 -13.16 20.42
C VAL A 81 13.42 -13.57 19.40
N ASN A 82 13.15 -14.86 19.23
CA ASN A 82 12.11 -15.35 18.32
C ASN A 82 10.71 -14.87 18.70
N SER A 83 10.38 -14.88 20.00
CA SER A 83 9.13 -14.34 20.54
C SER A 83 8.95 -12.86 20.18
N VAL A 84 9.97 -12.04 20.46
CA VAL A 84 9.96 -10.59 20.16
C VAL A 84 9.92 -10.34 18.64
N LEU A 85 10.68 -11.09 17.85
CA LEU A 85 10.67 -10.98 16.39
C LEU A 85 9.32 -11.39 15.78
N HIS A 86 8.61 -12.34 16.40
CA HIS A 86 7.30 -12.75 15.93
C HIS A 86 6.28 -11.60 16.04
N ILE A 87 6.15 -10.97 17.21
CA ILE A 87 5.26 -9.80 17.34
C ILE A 87 5.80 -8.58 16.59
N GLY A 88 7.10 -8.29 16.70
CA GLY A 88 7.71 -7.14 16.04
C GLY A 88 7.57 -7.18 14.52
N GLY A 89 7.77 -8.37 13.92
CA GLY A 89 7.55 -8.59 12.48
C GLY A 89 6.09 -8.38 12.08
N ASN A 90 5.14 -8.94 12.83
CA ASN A 90 3.71 -8.74 12.57
C ASN A 90 3.33 -7.26 12.63
N MET A 91 3.77 -6.53 13.66
CA MET A 91 3.43 -5.12 13.83
C MET A 91 4.11 -4.24 12.78
N ALA A 92 5.34 -4.55 12.35
CA ALA A 92 6.01 -3.82 11.28
C ALA A 92 5.25 -3.96 9.94
N TYR A 93 4.82 -5.17 9.60
CA TYR A 93 4.05 -5.40 8.37
C TYR A 93 2.62 -4.87 8.47
N LEU A 94 1.98 -4.96 9.63
CA LEU A 94 0.68 -4.35 9.88
C LEU A 94 0.75 -2.82 9.76
N TRP A 95 1.79 -2.19 10.32
CA TRP A 95 2.02 -0.75 10.16
C TRP A 95 2.21 -0.40 8.68
N PHE A 96 3.17 -1.04 8.01
CA PHE A 96 3.47 -0.78 6.60
C PHE A 96 2.24 -0.92 5.70
N ALA A 97 1.64 -2.11 5.65
CA ALA A 97 0.55 -2.38 4.73
C ALA A 97 -0.75 -1.75 5.21
N GLY A 98 -1.01 -1.81 6.51
CA GLY A 98 -2.26 -1.34 7.09
C GLY A 98 -2.42 0.16 7.01
N SER A 99 -1.36 0.95 7.26
CA SER A 99 -1.52 2.40 7.22
C SER A 99 -1.83 2.95 5.82
N ASP A 100 -1.25 2.35 4.78
CA ASP A 100 -1.46 2.78 3.40
C ASP A 100 -2.84 2.31 2.90
N LEU A 101 -3.25 1.10 3.28
CA LEU A 101 -4.57 0.57 2.92
C LEU A 101 -5.70 1.25 3.67
N GLU A 102 -5.52 1.60 4.94
CA GLU A 102 -6.50 2.36 5.72
C GLU A 102 -6.74 3.75 5.13
N ASP A 103 -5.67 4.44 4.73
CA ASP A 103 -5.77 5.74 4.05
C ASP A 103 -6.54 5.62 2.73
N ALA A 104 -6.23 4.60 1.93
CA ALA A 104 -6.83 4.41 0.61
C ALA A 104 -8.27 3.87 0.62
N LEU A 105 -8.65 3.08 1.63
CA LEU A 105 -9.95 2.37 1.68
C LEU A 105 -10.90 2.89 2.77
N GLY A 106 -10.38 3.62 3.74
CA GLY A 106 -11.07 3.94 4.99
C GLY A 106 -11.03 2.79 6.01
N SER A 107 -11.17 3.16 7.28
CA SER A 107 -10.98 2.25 8.42
C SER A 107 -11.93 1.05 8.43
N LEU A 108 -13.21 1.22 8.06
CA LEU A 108 -14.18 0.12 8.08
C LEU A 108 -13.80 -0.98 7.09
N THR A 109 -13.55 -0.61 5.83
CA THR A 109 -13.16 -1.55 4.78
C THR A 109 -11.84 -2.25 5.11
N PHE A 110 -10.87 -1.49 5.61
CA PHE A 110 -9.59 -2.01 6.08
C PHE A 110 -9.79 -3.09 7.16
N LEU A 111 -10.59 -2.80 8.20
CA LEU A 111 -10.88 -3.75 9.28
C LEU A 111 -11.60 -5.00 8.79
N LEU A 112 -12.57 -4.86 7.87
CA LEU A 112 -13.26 -6.01 7.27
C LEU A 112 -12.28 -6.93 6.55
N VAL A 113 -11.38 -6.39 5.73
CA VAL A 113 -10.35 -7.20 5.03
C VAL A 113 -9.42 -7.88 6.04
N TYR A 114 -9.00 -7.17 7.09
CA TYR A 114 -8.14 -7.73 8.13
C TYR A 114 -8.79 -8.93 8.83
N PHE A 115 -10.01 -8.76 9.37
CA PHE A 115 -10.68 -9.82 10.14
C PHE A 115 -11.12 -10.99 9.26
N LEU A 116 -11.70 -10.73 8.08
CA LEU A 116 -12.05 -11.80 7.14
C LEU A 116 -10.79 -12.53 6.66
N GLY A 117 -9.68 -11.82 6.52
CA GLY A 117 -8.38 -12.40 6.18
C GLY A 117 -7.85 -13.36 7.24
N GLY A 118 -7.96 -13.01 8.51
CA GLY A 118 -7.62 -13.90 9.62
C GLY A 118 -8.49 -15.15 9.65
N ILE A 119 -9.80 -15.00 9.46
CA ILE A 119 -10.73 -16.13 9.38
C ILE A 119 -10.38 -17.05 8.19
N ALA A 120 -10.16 -16.49 7.00
CA ALA A 120 -9.77 -17.27 5.82
C ALA A 120 -8.40 -17.97 6.00
N SER A 121 -7.47 -17.33 6.71
CA SER A 121 -6.21 -17.94 7.11
C SER A 121 -6.44 -19.16 8.00
N ALA A 122 -7.22 -19.03 9.08
CA ALA A 122 -7.52 -20.13 9.99
C ALA A 122 -8.25 -21.28 9.26
N LEU A 123 -9.21 -20.98 8.39
CA LEU A 123 -9.93 -21.97 7.59
C LEU A 123 -9.01 -22.74 6.64
N LEU A 124 -8.15 -22.07 5.89
CA LEU A 124 -7.26 -22.77 4.95
C LEU A 124 -6.17 -23.56 5.69
N PHE A 125 -5.65 -23.04 6.79
CA PHE A 125 -4.74 -23.79 7.65
C PHE A 125 -5.40 -25.05 8.20
N TRP A 126 -6.62 -24.94 8.74
CA TRP A 126 -7.37 -26.09 9.24
C TRP A 126 -7.61 -27.15 8.16
N ALA A 127 -8.14 -26.74 7.00
CA ALA A 127 -8.41 -27.66 5.90
C ALA A 127 -7.15 -28.41 5.43
N THR A 128 -6.01 -27.71 5.37
CA THR A 128 -4.73 -28.32 4.94
C THR A 128 -4.08 -29.16 6.02
N ALA A 129 -4.18 -28.78 7.28
CA ALA A 129 -3.63 -29.55 8.39
C ALA A 129 -4.39 -30.87 8.59
N VAL A 130 -5.73 -30.85 8.49
CA VAL A 130 -6.57 -32.05 8.53
C VAL A 130 -6.31 -32.94 7.31
N ALA A 131 -6.33 -32.39 6.10
CA ALA A 131 -6.07 -33.15 4.88
C ALA A 131 -4.64 -33.71 4.81
N GLY A 132 -3.67 -33.00 5.39
CA GLY A 132 -2.27 -33.38 5.44
C GLY A 132 -1.90 -34.29 6.61
N ASN A 133 -2.85 -34.62 7.50
CA ASN A 133 -2.66 -35.44 8.70
C ASN A 133 -1.45 -35.01 9.56
N PHE A 134 -1.39 -33.71 9.90
CA PHE A 134 -0.29 -33.19 10.70
C PHE A 134 -0.30 -33.81 12.11
N PRO A 135 0.86 -34.14 12.71
CA PRO A 135 0.92 -34.79 14.02
C PRO A 135 0.61 -33.82 15.17
N ASN A 136 0.68 -32.50 14.91
CA ASN A 136 0.58 -31.46 15.93
C ASN A 136 -0.72 -30.65 15.81
N LEU A 137 -1.84 -31.29 15.46
CA LEU A 137 -3.14 -30.60 15.31
C LEU A 137 -3.66 -29.98 16.61
N ASP A 138 -3.19 -30.47 17.75
CA ASP A 138 -3.51 -29.95 19.09
C ASP A 138 -2.68 -28.72 19.49
N GLU A 139 -1.62 -28.39 18.74
CA GLU A 139 -0.80 -27.21 19.02
C GLU A 139 -1.52 -25.93 18.54
N PRO A 140 -1.74 -24.93 19.42
CA PRO A 140 -2.45 -23.72 19.03
C PRO A 140 -1.62 -22.86 18.07
N ALA A 141 -2.19 -22.55 16.90
CA ALA A 141 -1.65 -21.55 16.00
C ALA A 141 -2.01 -20.13 16.49
N VAL A 142 -1.02 -19.24 16.51
CA VAL A 142 -1.16 -17.86 16.98
C VAL A 142 -0.50 -16.88 16.01
N GLY A 143 -1.02 -15.66 15.93
CA GLY A 143 -0.38 -14.56 15.22
C GLY A 143 -1.34 -13.78 14.33
N ALA A 144 -1.10 -12.47 14.24
CA ALA A 144 -1.77 -11.58 13.29
C ALA A 144 -1.40 -11.85 11.83
N SER A 145 -0.39 -12.69 11.57
CA SER A 145 0.27 -12.84 10.26
C SER A 145 -0.68 -13.28 9.15
N GLY A 146 -1.70 -14.10 9.45
CA GLY A 146 -2.73 -14.47 8.48
C GLY A 146 -3.56 -13.28 8.00
N ALA A 147 -4.02 -12.45 8.94
CA ALA A 147 -4.76 -11.21 8.63
C ALA A 147 -3.86 -10.19 7.90
N VAL A 148 -2.62 -10.04 8.33
CA VAL A 148 -1.61 -9.22 7.64
C VAL A 148 -1.34 -9.74 6.23
N SER A 149 -1.35 -11.07 6.02
CA SER A 149 -1.19 -11.67 4.68
C SER A 149 -2.32 -11.25 3.74
N ALA A 150 -3.55 -11.13 4.25
CA ALA A 150 -4.66 -10.57 3.47
C ALA A 150 -4.42 -9.12 3.07
N LEU A 151 -3.91 -8.30 4.00
CA LEU A 151 -3.50 -6.94 3.66
C LEU A 151 -2.43 -6.93 2.56
N LEU A 152 -1.42 -7.82 2.62
CA LEU A 152 -0.39 -7.92 1.58
C LEU A 152 -0.96 -8.36 0.22
N GLY A 153 -1.92 -9.29 0.19
CA GLY A 153 -2.62 -9.70 -1.03
C GLY A 153 -3.38 -8.54 -1.67
N LEU A 154 -4.06 -7.74 -0.86
CA LEU A 154 -4.74 -6.53 -1.32
C LEU A 154 -3.76 -5.44 -1.77
N TYR A 155 -2.69 -5.25 -0.99
CA TYR A 155 -1.63 -4.28 -1.28
C TYR A 155 -0.98 -4.57 -2.64
N LEU A 156 -0.77 -5.85 -2.99
CA LEU A 156 -0.23 -6.26 -4.28
C LEU A 156 -1.10 -5.80 -5.45
N VAL A 157 -2.43 -5.81 -5.29
CA VAL A 157 -3.38 -5.35 -6.32
C VAL A 157 -3.49 -3.83 -6.34
N ARG A 158 -3.55 -3.19 -5.17
CA ARG A 158 -3.75 -1.75 -5.02
C ARG A 158 -2.49 -0.95 -5.36
N PHE A 159 -1.32 -1.40 -4.94
CA PHE A 159 -0.08 -0.63 -5.02
C PHE A 159 1.08 -1.37 -5.73
N PRO A 160 0.86 -2.05 -6.88
CA PRO A 160 1.87 -2.92 -7.50
C PRO A 160 3.15 -2.17 -7.92
N ARG A 161 3.05 -0.88 -8.24
CA ARG A 161 4.18 -0.05 -8.70
C ARG A 161 4.81 0.80 -7.60
N PHE A 162 4.17 0.91 -6.43
CA PHE A 162 4.74 1.65 -5.32
C PHE A 162 5.94 0.90 -4.77
N LYS A 163 6.92 1.64 -4.25
CA LYS A 163 8.13 1.07 -3.67
C LYS A 163 7.97 0.95 -2.16
N ILE A 164 8.38 -0.19 -1.63
CA ILE A 164 8.47 -0.47 -0.20
C ILE A 164 9.86 -0.08 0.26
N ARG A 165 9.96 0.67 1.36
CA ARG A 165 11.21 0.98 2.04
C ARG A 165 11.52 -0.14 3.03
N LEU A 166 12.50 -0.96 2.68
CA LEU A 166 12.94 -2.09 3.49
C LEU A 166 14.23 -1.71 4.20
N TRP A 167 14.20 -1.73 5.53
CA TRP A 167 15.43 -1.73 6.31
C TRP A 167 16.00 -3.16 6.32
N PHE A 168 17.30 -3.26 6.11
CA PHE A 168 18.04 -4.53 6.19
C PHE A 168 19.30 -4.34 7.03
N GLY A 169 19.50 -5.23 8.01
CA GLY A 169 20.63 -5.18 8.94
C GLY A 169 20.80 -6.48 9.75
N ALA A 170 22.00 -7.08 9.62
CA ALA A 170 22.64 -8.15 10.42
C ALA A 170 21.91 -9.50 10.61
N PHE A 171 22.11 -10.42 9.64
CA PHE A 171 22.55 -11.84 9.75
C PHE A 171 22.31 -12.54 8.38
N ILE A 172 22.75 -11.95 7.28
CA ILE A 172 22.90 -12.71 6.02
C ILE A 172 24.26 -13.40 6.12
N PRO A 173 24.36 -14.74 6.08
CA PRO A 173 25.64 -15.45 6.06
C PRO A 173 26.31 -15.36 4.67
N PHE A 174 26.25 -14.20 4.03
CA PHE A 174 27.00 -13.87 2.82
C PHE A 174 27.95 -12.71 3.13
N PRO A 175 29.28 -12.96 3.17
CA PRO A 175 30.29 -11.95 3.50
C PRO A 175 30.31 -10.71 2.59
N LEU A 176 29.63 -10.73 1.44
CA LEU A 176 29.62 -9.65 0.44
C LEU A 176 28.58 -8.53 0.69
N ILE A 177 27.67 -8.67 1.66
CA ILE A 177 26.58 -7.71 1.91
C ILE A 177 26.54 -7.26 3.37
N MET A 178 27.70 -6.90 3.94
CA MET A 178 27.75 -6.13 5.20
C MET A 178 27.48 -4.64 4.97
N ARG A 179 26.47 -4.28 4.16
CA ARG A 179 25.92 -2.91 4.14
C ARG A 179 24.61 -2.93 4.90
N GLN A 180 24.52 -2.16 5.97
CA GLN A 180 23.23 -1.78 6.54
C GLN A 180 22.65 -0.66 5.67
N GLY A 181 21.34 -0.67 5.42
CA GLY A 181 20.74 0.35 4.58
C GLY A 181 19.24 0.25 4.42
N ILE A 182 18.71 1.16 3.61
CA ILE A 182 17.31 1.19 3.20
C ILE A 182 17.26 0.86 1.71
N ALA A 183 16.70 -0.30 1.38
CA ALA A 183 16.41 -0.68 0.00
C ALA A 183 15.00 -0.19 -0.38
N ARG A 184 14.82 0.21 -1.64
CA ARG A 184 13.50 0.51 -2.19
C ARG A 184 13.16 -0.51 -3.26
N LEU A 185 12.21 -1.38 -2.96
CA LEU A 185 11.84 -2.49 -3.83
C LEU A 185 10.41 -2.34 -4.29
N SER A 186 10.11 -2.66 -5.55
CA SER A 186 8.73 -2.66 -6.02
C SER A 186 7.89 -3.63 -5.18
N SER A 187 6.70 -3.18 -4.78
CA SER A 187 5.79 -3.97 -3.95
C SER A 187 5.40 -5.27 -4.63
N TRP A 188 5.22 -5.24 -5.96
CA TRP A 188 4.97 -6.43 -6.76
C TRP A 188 6.02 -7.51 -6.55
N PHE A 189 7.30 -7.11 -6.63
CA PHE A 189 8.41 -8.06 -6.57
C PHE A 189 8.59 -8.57 -5.14
N PHE A 190 8.58 -7.68 -4.15
CA PHE A 190 8.79 -8.06 -2.75
C PHE A 190 7.69 -8.99 -2.23
N ILE A 191 6.42 -8.58 -2.39
CA ILE A 191 5.27 -9.33 -1.90
C ILE A 191 5.10 -10.61 -2.72
N GLY A 192 5.28 -10.53 -4.06
CA GLY A 192 5.22 -11.69 -4.96
C GLY A 192 6.28 -12.74 -4.63
N PHE A 193 7.51 -12.33 -4.34
CA PHE A 193 8.56 -13.23 -3.89
C PHE A 193 8.22 -13.86 -2.53
N TRP A 194 7.74 -13.06 -1.57
CA TRP A 194 7.37 -13.55 -0.25
C TRP A 194 6.26 -14.61 -0.30
N ILE A 195 5.18 -14.39 -1.06
CA ILE A 195 4.09 -15.38 -1.20
C ILE A 195 4.57 -16.63 -1.95
N GLY A 196 5.47 -16.48 -2.93
CA GLY A 196 6.13 -17.61 -3.58
C GLY A 196 6.89 -18.49 -2.60
N LEU A 197 7.57 -17.88 -1.62
CA LEU A 197 8.24 -18.63 -0.54
C LEU A 197 7.23 -19.27 0.42
N GLN A 198 6.10 -18.63 0.74
CA GLN A 198 5.05 -19.27 1.54
C GLN A 198 4.54 -20.54 0.86
N LEU A 199 4.29 -20.49 -0.45
CA LEU A 199 3.86 -21.65 -1.22
C LEU A 199 4.91 -22.76 -1.24
N PHE A 200 6.17 -22.39 -1.51
CA PHE A 200 7.29 -23.34 -1.51
C PHE A 200 7.39 -24.09 -0.17
N PHE A 201 7.48 -23.36 0.94
CA PHE A 201 7.59 -23.97 2.26
C PHE A 201 6.30 -24.68 2.70
N GLY A 202 5.12 -24.19 2.30
CA GLY A 202 3.85 -24.86 2.57
C GLY A 202 3.73 -26.24 1.89
N VAL A 203 4.22 -26.38 0.66
CA VAL A 203 4.31 -27.69 -0.02
C VAL A 203 5.28 -28.62 0.68
N HIS A 204 6.42 -28.10 1.15
CA HIS A 204 7.37 -28.89 1.94
C HIS A 204 6.79 -29.32 3.29
N ALA A 205 6.04 -28.46 3.98
CA ALA A 205 5.37 -28.77 5.23
C ALA A 205 4.38 -29.94 5.06
N LEU A 206 3.60 -29.98 3.97
CA LEU A 206 2.70 -31.10 3.69
C LEU A 206 3.44 -32.43 3.56
N ARG A 207 4.66 -32.43 3.03
CA ARG A 207 5.49 -33.66 2.87
C ARG A 207 6.21 -34.05 4.16
N ALA A 208 6.59 -33.07 4.97
CA ALA A 208 7.27 -33.27 6.24
C ALA A 208 6.29 -33.59 7.39
N GLY A 209 4.98 -33.58 7.13
CA GLY A 209 3.94 -33.77 8.13
C GLY A 209 3.62 -32.52 8.94
N GLY A 210 4.20 -31.35 8.64
CA GLY A 210 3.90 -30.12 9.36
C GLY A 210 5.05 -29.12 9.33
N ALA A 211 4.84 -27.96 9.96
CA ALA A 211 5.86 -26.94 10.20
C ALA A 211 5.44 -26.05 11.38
N GLU A 212 6.42 -25.43 12.04
CA GLU A 212 6.18 -24.42 13.10
C GLU A 212 5.44 -23.18 12.58
N VAL A 213 5.53 -22.92 11.27
CA VAL A 213 4.88 -21.78 10.61
C VAL A 213 3.65 -22.27 9.84
N ALA A 214 2.50 -21.63 10.10
CA ALA A 214 1.24 -21.88 9.40
C ALA A 214 1.23 -21.30 7.96
N TYR A 215 2.11 -21.79 7.08
CA TYR A 215 2.27 -21.32 5.70
C TYR A 215 0.96 -21.28 4.92
N TRP A 216 0.12 -22.30 5.06
CA TRP A 216 -1.20 -22.36 4.41
C TRP A 216 -2.19 -21.35 4.98
N GLY A 217 -2.03 -20.92 6.23
CA GLY A 217 -2.77 -19.80 6.79
C GLY A 217 -2.40 -18.48 6.09
N HIS A 218 -1.10 -18.21 5.92
CA HIS A 218 -0.65 -17.04 5.16
C HIS A 218 -1.20 -17.01 3.74
N ILE A 219 -1.21 -18.16 3.05
CA ILE A 219 -1.79 -18.30 1.71
C ILE A 219 -3.30 -18.00 1.74
N GLY A 220 -4.03 -18.52 2.73
CA GLY A 220 -5.47 -18.33 2.85
C GLY A 220 -5.87 -16.87 3.04
N GLY A 221 -5.18 -16.18 3.97
CA GLY A 221 -5.36 -14.74 4.14
C GLY A 221 -5.02 -13.97 2.86
N PHE A 222 -3.86 -14.25 2.26
CA PHE A 222 -3.40 -13.59 1.03
C PHE A 222 -4.40 -13.71 -0.12
N LEU A 223 -4.95 -14.91 -0.34
CA LEU A 223 -5.95 -15.15 -1.39
C LEU A 223 -7.22 -14.35 -1.17
N LEU A 224 -7.68 -14.20 0.08
CA LEU A 224 -8.84 -13.36 0.38
C LEU A 224 -8.59 -11.89 0.04
N GLY A 225 -7.43 -11.36 0.44
CA GLY A 225 -7.04 -9.99 0.11
C GLY A 225 -6.90 -9.74 -1.39
N LEU A 226 -6.27 -10.69 -2.10
CA LEU A 226 -6.13 -10.68 -3.55
C LEU A 226 -7.52 -10.69 -4.23
N ALA A 227 -8.42 -11.57 -3.80
CA ALA A 227 -9.78 -11.68 -4.32
C ALA A 227 -10.59 -10.40 -4.07
N TYR A 228 -10.48 -9.80 -2.88
CA TYR A 228 -11.11 -8.52 -2.57
C TYR A 228 -10.58 -7.40 -3.48
N GLY A 229 -9.26 -7.31 -3.64
CA GLY A 229 -8.62 -6.28 -4.47
C GLY A 229 -9.02 -6.39 -5.94
N LEU A 230 -9.11 -7.60 -6.48
CA LEU A 230 -9.51 -7.85 -7.86
C LEU A 230 -11.01 -7.57 -8.07
N SER A 231 -11.88 -8.09 -7.20
CA SER A 231 -13.34 -7.93 -7.31
C SER A 231 -13.78 -6.47 -7.19
N THR A 232 -13.13 -5.70 -6.32
CA THR A 232 -13.37 -4.26 -6.16
C THR A 232 -12.53 -3.38 -7.09
N ARG A 233 -11.78 -3.98 -8.02
CA ARG A 233 -10.98 -3.30 -9.05
C ARG A 233 -9.98 -2.28 -8.48
N GLN A 234 -9.40 -2.56 -7.32
CA GLN A 234 -8.46 -1.65 -6.65
C GLN A 234 -7.24 -1.27 -7.51
N TRP A 235 -6.86 -2.13 -8.46
CA TRP A 235 -5.81 -1.85 -9.42
C TRP A 235 -6.05 -0.58 -10.24
N ARG A 236 -7.32 -0.22 -10.53
CA ARG A 236 -7.66 0.99 -11.29
C ARG A 236 -7.34 2.24 -10.51
N ALA A 237 -7.80 2.30 -9.27
CA ALA A 237 -7.60 3.45 -8.40
C ALA A 237 -6.14 3.55 -7.94
N GLY A 238 -5.49 2.42 -7.70
CA GLY A 238 -4.04 2.37 -7.48
C GLY A 238 -3.20 2.88 -8.66
N GLN A 239 -3.59 2.53 -9.89
CA GLN A 239 -2.94 3.05 -11.09
C GLN A 239 -3.19 4.56 -11.27
N GLN A 240 -4.41 5.04 -10.99
CA GLN A 240 -4.74 6.46 -11.03
C GLN A 240 -3.84 7.26 -10.06
N GLU A 241 -3.72 6.77 -8.82
CA GLU A 241 -2.93 7.37 -7.77
C GLU A 241 -1.42 7.38 -8.09
N TYR A 242 -0.90 6.27 -8.60
CA TYR A 242 0.50 6.20 -9.04
C TYR A 242 0.81 7.19 -10.16
N LEU A 243 -0.06 7.26 -11.18
CA LEU A 243 0.13 8.19 -12.31
C LEU A 243 0.03 9.64 -11.86
N PHE A 244 -0.90 9.95 -10.96
CA PHE A 244 -1.02 11.28 -10.39
C PHE A 244 0.23 11.67 -9.60
N LYS A 245 0.75 10.77 -8.75
CA LYS A 245 2.00 10.98 -8.01
C LYS A 245 3.20 11.23 -8.94
N GLU A 246 3.34 10.45 -10.00
CA GLU A 246 4.42 10.64 -10.97
C GLU A 246 4.30 11.99 -11.70
N ALA A 247 3.07 12.39 -12.05
CA ALA A 247 2.80 13.69 -12.66
C ALA A 247 3.15 14.85 -11.72
N GLU A 248 2.73 14.79 -10.45
CA GLU A 248 3.08 15.79 -9.42
C GLU A 248 4.59 15.86 -9.19
N HIS A 249 5.28 14.72 -9.15
CA HIS A 249 6.74 14.69 -9.01
C HIS A 249 7.45 15.39 -10.17
N LEU A 250 6.96 15.23 -11.41
CA LEU A 250 7.47 15.96 -12.57
C LEU A 250 7.14 17.46 -12.47
N PHE A 251 5.93 17.79 -12.03
CA PHE A 251 5.46 19.16 -11.86
C PHE A 251 6.34 19.94 -10.86
N TYR A 252 6.55 19.42 -9.65
CA TYR A 252 7.39 20.07 -8.63
C TYR A 252 8.87 20.14 -9.01
N LYS A 253 9.33 19.26 -9.91
CA LYS A 253 10.66 19.37 -10.54
C LYS A 253 10.73 20.40 -11.66
N GLN A 254 9.67 21.17 -11.87
CA GLN A 254 9.56 22.15 -12.95
C GLN A 254 9.79 21.50 -14.33
N LYS A 255 9.29 20.26 -14.49
CA LYS A 255 9.24 19.56 -15.78
C LYS A 255 7.82 19.58 -16.32
N TRP A 256 7.32 20.79 -16.56
CA TRP A 256 5.96 21.15 -16.99
C TRP A 256 5.48 20.34 -18.20
N TYR A 257 6.28 20.19 -19.27
CA TYR A 257 5.87 19.41 -20.45
C TYR A 257 5.72 17.91 -20.17
N PRO A 258 6.72 17.22 -19.58
CA PRO A 258 6.52 15.84 -19.10
C PRO A 258 5.35 15.68 -18.13
N ALA A 259 5.15 16.63 -17.20
CA ALA A 259 4.02 16.61 -16.28
C ALA A 259 2.69 16.74 -17.02
N MET A 260 2.59 17.62 -18.03
CA MET A 260 1.41 17.74 -18.91
C MET A 260 1.10 16.42 -19.61
N GLU A 261 2.09 15.74 -20.18
CA GLU A 261 1.89 14.44 -20.82
C GLU A 261 1.32 13.40 -19.84
N ALA A 262 1.83 13.39 -18.60
CA ALA A 262 1.35 12.52 -17.54
C ALA A 262 -0.09 12.84 -17.12
N TYR A 263 -0.44 14.12 -16.91
CA TYR A 263 -1.81 14.54 -16.59
C TYR A 263 -2.78 14.30 -17.75
N GLN A 264 -2.35 14.48 -19.01
CA GLN A 264 -3.14 14.15 -20.19
C GLN A 264 -3.44 12.65 -20.25
N LEU A 265 -2.44 11.81 -20.00
CA LEU A 265 -2.64 10.35 -19.94
C LEU A 265 -3.62 9.99 -18.82
N LEU A 266 -3.49 10.63 -17.65
CA LEU A 266 -4.37 10.44 -16.52
C LEU A 266 -5.82 10.85 -16.86
N ALA A 267 -6.02 12.03 -17.45
CA ALA A 267 -7.32 12.52 -17.89
C ALA A 267 -7.96 11.61 -18.96
N ARG A 268 -7.18 11.12 -19.94
CA ARG A 268 -7.67 10.18 -20.96
C ARG A 268 -8.12 8.85 -20.35
N ARG A 269 -7.38 8.34 -19.35
CA ARG A 269 -7.64 7.04 -18.72
C ARG A 269 -8.71 7.12 -17.64
N TYR A 270 -8.82 8.27 -16.97
CA TYR A 270 -9.76 8.54 -15.89
C TYR A 270 -10.46 9.90 -16.14
N PRO A 271 -11.42 9.96 -17.07
CA PRO A 271 -12.05 11.24 -17.47
C PRO A 271 -12.79 11.98 -16.36
N ARG A 272 -13.14 11.30 -15.26
CA ARG A 272 -13.73 11.93 -14.06
C ARG A 272 -12.70 12.48 -13.06
N CYS A 273 -11.41 12.30 -13.30
CA CYS A 273 -10.37 12.86 -12.44
C CYS A 273 -10.19 14.35 -12.76
N MET A 274 -11.04 15.21 -12.18
CA MET A 274 -10.99 16.66 -12.42
C MET A 274 -9.63 17.26 -12.08
N GLU A 275 -8.99 16.77 -11.02
CA GLU A 275 -7.65 17.18 -10.64
C GLU A 275 -6.62 17.01 -11.79
N ALA A 276 -6.77 16.00 -12.64
CA ALA A 276 -5.89 15.83 -13.80
C ALA A 276 -6.00 17.00 -14.79
N TYR A 277 -7.22 17.48 -15.04
CA TYR A 277 -7.46 18.63 -15.93
C TYR A 277 -6.98 19.94 -15.32
N LEU A 278 -7.24 20.14 -14.02
CA LEU A 278 -6.78 21.31 -13.29
C LEU A 278 -5.25 21.39 -13.28
N ARG A 279 -4.56 20.29 -12.98
CA ARG A 279 -3.10 20.25 -12.98
C ARG A 279 -2.50 20.36 -14.38
N TRP A 280 -3.17 19.81 -15.39
CA TRP A 280 -2.79 20.02 -16.79
C TRP A 280 -2.91 21.50 -17.18
N ALA A 281 -4.02 22.16 -16.87
CA ALA A 281 -4.20 23.58 -17.11
C ALA A 281 -3.14 24.41 -16.37
N LEU A 282 -2.89 24.09 -15.10
CA LEU A 282 -1.84 24.72 -14.31
C LEU A 282 -0.49 24.61 -15.01
N CYS A 283 -0.07 23.44 -15.49
CA CYS A 283 1.17 23.33 -16.25
C CYS A 283 1.26 24.31 -17.44
N TRP A 284 0.14 24.61 -18.13
CA TRP A 284 0.12 25.57 -19.23
C TRP A 284 0.29 27.02 -18.76
N GLU A 285 -0.42 27.44 -17.71
CA GLU A 285 -0.26 28.78 -17.12
C GLU A 285 1.18 29.01 -16.71
N CYS A 286 1.68 27.99 -16.05
CA CYS A 286 2.94 27.99 -15.38
C CYS A 286 4.06 27.95 -16.48
N ALA A 287 3.81 27.34 -17.65
CA ALA A 287 4.64 27.45 -18.86
C ALA A 287 4.49 28.77 -19.65
N GLY A 288 3.66 29.72 -19.19
CA GLY A 288 3.45 31.03 -19.81
C GLY A 288 2.36 31.07 -20.88
N PHE A 289 1.44 30.10 -20.92
CA PHE A 289 0.38 29.99 -21.94
C PHE A 289 -1.03 29.94 -21.31
N PRO A 290 -1.50 31.02 -20.66
CA PRO A 290 -2.79 31.03 -19.94
C PRO A 290 -4.00 30.72 -20.86
N LYS A 291 -4.00 31.17 -22.11
CA LYS A 291 -5.06 30.82 -23.08
C LYS A 291 -5.15 29.32 -23.37
N ARG A 292 -4.04 28.59 -23.28
CA ARG A 292 -4.04 27.12 -23.42
C ARG A 292 -4.58 26.45 -22.16
N ALA A 293 -4.30 27.00 -20.98
CA ALA A 293 -4.86 26.53 -19.73
C ALA A 293 -6.39 26.66 -19.72
N GLU A 294 -6.91 27.84 -20.08
CA GLU A 294 -8.34 28.10 -20.21
C GLU A 294 -9.00 27.14 -21.20
N LYS A 295 -8.37 26.93 -22.36
CA LYS A 295 -8.88 25.97 -23.36
C LYS A 295 -8.98 24.55 -22.82
N VAL A 296 -8.00 24.08 -22.02
CA VAL A 296 -8.04 22.74 -21.41
C VAL A 296 -9.27 22.59 -20.50
N LEU A 297 -9.51 23.57 -19.63
CA LEU A 297 -10.66 23.52 -18.71
C LEU A 297 -11.99 23.67 -19.45
N PHE A 298 -12.05 24.55 -20.45
CA PHE A 298 -13.23 24.73 -21.29
C PHE A 298 -13.61 23.43 -22.01
N ASP A 299 -12.64 22.80 -22.68
CA ASP A 299 -12.84 21.55 -23.41
C ASP A 299 -13.26 20.43 -22.45
N ALA A 300 -12.64 20.34 -21.27
CA ALA A 300 -12.97 19.35 -20.24
C ALA A 300 -14.39 19.53 -19.69
N ARG A 301 -14.80 20.78 -19.43
CA ARG A 301 -16.15 21.10 -18.97
C ARG A 301 -17.19 20.72 -20.01
N GLN A 302 -16.98 21.06 -21.28
CA GLN A 302 -17.88 20.68 -22.38
C GLN A 302 -18.01 19.16 -22.47
N ALA A 303 -16.90 18.43 -22.34
CA ALA A 303 -16.91 16.97 -22.30
C ALA A 303 -17.70 16.43 -21.09
N CYS A 304 -17.57 17.04 -19.91
CA CYS A 304 -18.34 16.65 -18.72
C CYS A 304 -19.85 16.86 -18.93
N ARG A 305 -20.27 18.04 -19.42
CA ARG A 305 -21.68 18.33 -19.73
C ARG A 305 -22.25 17.39 -20.78
N ALA A 306 -21.50 17.09 -21.83
CA ALA A 306 -21.91 16.14 -22.86
C ALA A 306 -22.14 14.71 -22.32
N GLN A 307 -21.49 14.36 -21.21
CA GLN A 307 -21.64 13.06 -20.53
C GLN A 307 -22.63 13.10 -19.35
N GLY A 308 -23.28 14.25 -19.10
CA GLY A 308 -24.19 14.47 -17.97
C GLY A 308 -23.50 14.50 -16.61
N TRP A 309 -22.21 14.84 -16.55
CA TRP A 309 -21.42 14.95 -15.31
C TRP A 309 -21.46 16.39 -14.79
N GLU A 310 -22.65 16.83 -14.37
CA GLU A 310 -22.89 18.23 -13.99
C GLU A 310 -22.03 18.68 -12.81
N THR A 311 -21.90 17.85 -11.76
CA THR A 311 -21.06 18.17 -10.60
C THR A 311 -19.59 18.41 -10.98
N GLU A 312 -19.05 17.58 -11.87
CA GLU A 312 -17.70 17.73 -12.40
C GLU A 312 -17.57 18.97 -13.30
N ALA A 313 -18.59 19.26 -14.13
CA ALA A 313 -18.61 20.44 -14.97
C ALA A 313 -18.64 21.73 -14.13
N ASP A 314 -19.45 21.77 -13.06
CA ASP A 314 -19.56 22.91 -12.14
C ASP A 314 -18.22 23.19 -11.43
N ARG A 315 -17.50 22.13 -11.04
CA ARG A 315 -16.15 22.27 -10.47
C ARG A 315 -15.18 22.92 -11.46
N LEU A 316 -15.23 22.53 -12.72
CA LEU A 316 -14.38 23.13 -13.77
C LEU A 316 -14.81 24.57 -14.10
N ASP A 317 -16.10 24.88 -14.02
CA ASP A 317 -16.63 26.24 -14.22
C ASP A 317 -16.12 27.21 -13.16
N ALA A 318 -16.11 26.81 -11.89
CA ALA A 318 -15.58 27.63 -10.81
C ALA A 318 -14.10 28.01 -11.03
N GLU A 319 -13.30 27.05 -11.52
CA GLU A 319 -11.88 27.27 -11.82
C GLU A 319 -11.66 28.15 -13.06
N LEU A 320 -12.46 27.96 -14.13
CA LEU A 320 -12.47 28.83 -15.29
C LEU A 320 -12.77 30.30 -14.93
N GLN A 321 -13.73 30.53 -14.04
CA GLN A 321 -14.07 31.88 -13.57
C GLN A 321 -12.91 32.52 -12.80
N GLN A 322 -12.21 31.75 -11.96
CA GLN A 322 -11.03 32.26 -11.26
C GLN A 322 -9.91 32.64 -12.23
N LEU A 323 -9.59 31.79 -13.21
CA LEU A 323 -8.58 32.08 -14.23
C LEU A 323 -8.92 33.35 -15.04
N GLY A 324 -10.17 33.48 -15.46
CA GLY A 324 -10.65 34.66 -16.20
C GLY A 324 -10.55 35.95 -15.37
N ALA A 325 -10.90 35.89 -14.08
CA ALA A 325 -10.79 37.03 -13.17
C ALA A 325 -9.32 37.46 -12.94
N VAL A 326 -8.40 36.50 -12.83
CA VAL A 326 -6.96 36.78 -12.70
C VAL A 326 -6.41 37.42 -13.98
N ALA A 327 -6.77 36.90 -15.15
CA ALA A 327 -6.36 37.47 -16.44
C ALA A 327 -6.88 38.90 -16.63
N ALA A 328 -8.16 39.15 -16.34
CA ALA A 328 -8.76 40.48 -16.43
C ALA A 328 -8.12 41.49 -15.47
N LYS A 329 -7.77 41.05 -14.25
CA LYS A 329 -7.03 41.89 -13.29
C LYS A 329 -5.62 42.19 -13.76
N ALA A 330 -4.90 41.22 -14.31
CA ALA A 330 -3.57 41.42 -14.86
C ALA A 330 -3.58 42.42 -16.03
N GLU A 331 -4.55 42.30 -16.95
CA GLU A 331 -4.74 43.26 -18.05
C GLU A 331 -5.11 44.67 -17.55
N ALA A 332 -5.97 44.79 -16.54
CA ALA A 332 -6.35 46.08 -15.95
C ALA A 332 -5.19 46.78 -15.22
N THR A 333 -4.22 46.02 -14.71
CA THR A 333 -3.02 46.55 -14.03
C THR A 333 -1.81 46.68 -14.95
N ALA A 334 -1.90 46.23 -16.20
CA ALA A 334 -0.79 46.31 -17.15
C ALA A 334 -0.61 47.76 -17.62
N THR A 335 0.37 48.46 -17.05
CA THR A 335 0.87 49.69 -17.66
C THR A 335 1.49 49.37 -19.04
N PRO A 336 1.23 50.16 -20.08
CA PRO A 336 1.83 49.93 -21.39
C PRO A 336 3.35 49.97 -21.24
N PRO A 337 4.08 49.06 -21.92
CA PRO A 337 5.53 49.02 -21.79
C PRO A 337 6.11 50.35 -22.29
N PRO A 338 7.12 50.92 -21.61
CA PRO A 338 7.83 52.09 -22.12
C PRO A 338 8.45 51.74 -23.48
N ALA A 339 8.44 52.71 -24.39
CA ALA A 339 8.99 52.56 -25.73
C ALA A 339 10.46 52.11 -25.66
N ALA A 340 10.68 50.86 -26.09
CA ALA A 340 11.94 50.19 -26.44
C ALA A 340 13.18 50.39 -25.55
N ALA A 341 13.64 49.27 -24.98
CA ALA A 341 15.06 48.90 -25.02
C ALA A 341 15.18 47.43 -25.47
N PRO A 342 16.06 47.11 -26.45
CA PRO A 342 16.28 45.75 -26.92
C PRO A 342 17.20 44.97 -25.97
N ASN A 343 17.09 43.63 -26.03
CA ASN A 343 17.98 42.57 -25.48
C ASN A 343 17.27 41.68 -24.43
N LEU A 344 17.35 40.35 -24.43
CA LEU A 344 17.82 39.32 -25.37
C LEU A 344 17.51 37.95 -24.70
N MET A 345 17.11 36.96 -25.51
CA MET A 345 17.07 35.50 -25.25
C MET A 345 15.94 34.97 -24.33
N PHE A 346 15.11 33.98 -24.70
CA PHE A 346 15.22 32.92 -25.70
C PHE A 346 13.88 32.68 -26.42
N ARG A 347 13.84 32.96 -27.73
CA ARG A 347 13.17 32.10 -28.71
C ARG A 347 14.26 31.31 -29.42
N ARG A 348 14.24 29.98 -29.30
CA ARG A 348 14.66 29.11 -30.40
C ARG A 348 13.68 27.95 -30.51
N GLU A 349 13.26 27.79 -31.75
CA GLU A 349 12.27 26.88 -32.28
C GLU A 349 12.55 25.42 -31.90
N PHE A 350 11.59 24.75 -31.25
CA PHE A 350 11.56 23.30 -31.17
C PHE A 350 11.04 22.76 -32.51
N LYS A 351 11.95 22.43 -33.43
CA LYS A 351 11.63 21.68 -34.65
C LYS A 351 11.68 20.18 -34.34
N TRP A 352 10.56 19.50 -34.54
CA TRP A 352 10.45 18.05 -34.57
C TRP A 352 11.41 17.48 -35.63
N LYS A 353 12.34 16.62 -35.24
CA LYS A 353 13.09 15.79 -36.20
C LYS A 353 12.24 14.54 -36.49
N GLU A 354 11.60 14.52 -37.64
CA GLU A 354 11.18 13.27 -38.27
C GLU A 354 12.42 12.41 -38.54
N LYS A 355 12.35 11.14 -38.15
CA LYS A 355 13.36 10.14 -38.55
C LYS A 355 13.19 9.83 -40.04
N PRO A 356 14.26 9.78 -40.85
CA PRO A 356 14.22 9.05 -42.10
C PRO A 356 14.36 7.54 -41.85
N ARG A 357 13.81 6.78 -42.80
CA ARG A 357 13.54 5.33 -42.82
C ARG A 357 14.73 4.43 -42.55
#